data_AF-A0A3D6BPN4-F1
#
_entry.id   AF-A0A3D6BPN4-F1
#
_cell.length_a   1.000
_cell.length_b   1.000
_cell.length_c   1.000
_cell.angle_alpha   90.00
_cell.angle_beta   90.00
_cell.angle_gamma   90.00
#
_symmetry.space_group_name_H-M   'P 1'
#
loop_
_entity.id
_entity.type
_entity.pdbx_description
1 polymer ?
#
loop_
_entity_poly.entity_id
_entity_poly.type
_entity_poly.pdbx_seq_one_letter_code
_entity_poly.pdbx_strand_id
1 'polypeptide(L)'
;HAKKDFKGKFSMTIEDSSKLNMTDDIIEIPRSVEEMDTHPFVDGKVNWVRENTLYKQNLNILTKDDFEVTGFIRFTIEPRCTYEEIPFKVTQSSGVLQVTLVAGC
;
A
#
# COMPACT_ATOMS: atom_id res chain seq x y z
N HIS A 1 11.61 11.59 1.60
CA HIS A 1 11.67 10.68 2.77
C HIS A 1 11.36 11.46 4.04
N ALA A 2 10.22 11.18 4.67
CA ALA A 2 9.99 11.62 6.05
C ALA A 2 10.83 10.74 7.00
N LYS A 3 11.55 11.38 7.94
CA LYS A 3 12.59 10.77 8.80
C LYS A 3 12.06 9.89 9.96
N LYS A 4 10.76 9.65 10.09
CA LYS A 4 10.16 8.91 11.22
C LYS A 4 9.41 7.65 10.75
N ASP A 5 9.50 6.58 11.52
CA ASP A 5 8.80 5.30 11.32
C ASP A 5 7.37 5.38 11.87
N PHE A 6 6.51 6.10 11.17
CA PHE A 6 5.07 6.06 11.45
C PHE A 6 4.53 4.66 11.12
N LYS A 7 3.95 3.97 12.11
CA LYS A 7 3.38 2.61 11.97
C LYS A 7 2.15 2.55 11.03
N GLY A 8 1.51 3.69 10.79
CA GLY A 8 0.29 3.82 9.99
C GLY A 8 0.49 4.33 8.56
N LYS A 9 1.74 4.34 8.05
CA LYS A 9 1.99 4.79 6.67
C LYS A 9 1.22 3.93 5.69
N PHE A 10 0.70 4.58 4.65
CA PHE A 10 0.19 3.87 3.49
C PHE A 10 1.28 2.94 2.95
N SER A 11 1.00 1.64 2.92
CA SER A 11 1.92 0.62 2.44
C SER A 11 1.16 -0.48 1.73
N MET A 12 1.85 -1.10 0.77
CA MET A 12 1.39 -2.27 0.06
C MET A 12 2.45 -3.35 0.23
N THR A 13 2.02 -4.55 0.60
CA THR A 13 2.90 -5.71 0.77
C THR A 13 2.33 -6.90 0.03
N ILE A 14 3.20 -7.80 -0.43
CA ILE A 14 2.85 -9.10 -0.98
C ILE A 14 3.66 -10.13 -0.20
N GLU A 15 3.08 -11.31 0.04
CA GLU A 15 3.80 -12.44 0.62
C GLU A 15 5.03 -12.80 -0.22
N ASP A 16 6.13 -13.15 0.46
CA ASP A 16 7.39 -13.52 -0.21
C ASP A 16 7.13 -14.63 -1.23
N SER A 17 7.43 -14.32 -2.49
CA SER A 17 7.13 -15.19 -3.62
C SER A 17 8.25 -15.15 -4.64
N SER A 18 8.61 -16.31 -5.18
CA SER A 18 9.51 -16.41 -6.34
C SER A 18 8.82 -16.08 -7.66
N LYS A 19 7.51 -15.80 -7.64
CA LYS A 19 6.65 -15.65 -8.82
C LYS A 19 6.47 -14.20 -9.25
N LEU A 20 6.57 -13.26 -8.32
CA LEU A 20 6.54 -11.83 -8.59
C LEU A 20 7.23 -11.04 -7.48
N ASN A 21 7.57 -9.79 -7.77
CA ASN A 21 7.98 -8.84 -6.76
C ASN A 21 7.32 -7.47 -6.98
N MET A 22 7.34 -6.64 -5.94
CA MET A 22 7.03 -5.22 -6.05
C MET A 22 8.30 -4.46 -6.38
N THR A 23 8.24 -3.56 -7.36
CA THR A 23 9.35 -2.69 -7.75
C THR A 23 9.20 -1.32 -7.11
N ASP A 24 10.31 -0.68 -6.73
CA ASP A 24 10.42 0.71 -6.25
C ASP A 24 9.33 1.18 -5.25
N ASP A 25 9.38 2.45 -4.88
CA ASP A 25 8.43 3.07 -3.97
C ASP A 25 7.05 3.24 -4.61
N ILE A 26 5.99 3.19 -3.78
CA ILE A 26 4.63 3.51 -4.18
C ILE A 26 4.57 4.94 -4.72
N ILE A 27 3.94 5.12 -5.89
CA ILE A 27 3.75 6.42 -6.52
C ILE A 27 2.42 7.00 -6.07
N GLU A 28 2.46 8.17 -5.42
CA GLU A 28 1.31 8.91 -4.91
C GLU A 28 0.96 10.10 -5.83
N ILE A 29 -0.30 10.18 -6.27
CA ILE A 29 -0.78 11.20 -7.22
C ILE A 29 -2.18 11.71 -6.83
N PRO A 30 -2.34 13.01 -6.48
CA PRO A 30 -1.29 13.99 -6.28
C PRO A 30 -0.44 13.66 -5.05
N ARG A 31 0.81 14.10 -5.05
CA ARG A 31 1.71 13.86 -3.92
C ARG A 31 1.35 14.76 -2.75
N SER A 32 1.14 14.17 -1.58
CA SER A 32 0.93 14.89 -0.33
C SER A 32 2.07 15.87 -0.03
N VAL A 33 1.67 17.02 0.51
CA VAL A 33 2.59 18.05 1.01
C VAL A 33 2.86 17.77 2.48
N GLU A 34 4.13 17.91 2.87
CA GLU A 34 4.55 17.76 4.25
C GLU A 34 4.14 19.01 5.05
N GLU A 35 3.31 18.82 6.08
CA GLU A 35 2.79 19.88 6.94
C GLU A 35 3.15 19.60 8.41
N MET A 36 3.29 20.66 9.20
CA MET A 36 3.44 20.52 10.66
C MET A 36 2.11 20.10 11.26
N ASP A 37 2.07 18.94 11.89
CA ASP A 37 0.94 18.53 12.70
C ASP A 37 1.23 18.90 14.16
N THR A 38 0.34 19.68 14.76
CA THR A 38 0.39 20.07 16.18
C THR A 38 -0.40 19.10 17.06
N HIS A 39 -0.82 17.95 16.53
CA HIS A 39 -1.55 16.96 17.31
C HIS A 39 -0.72 16.48 18.51
N PRO A 40 -1.27 16.44 19.74
CA PRO A 40 -0.55 15.99 20.94
C PRO A 40 0.16 14.63 20.87
N PHE A 41 -0.17 13.77 19.90
CA PHE A 41 0.44 12.45 19.71
C PHE A 41 1.48 12.41 18.58
N VAL A 42 1.60 13.50 17.81
CA VAL A 42 2.52 13.62 16.68
C VAL A 42 3.27 14.93 16.82
N ASP A 43 4.48 14.88 17.38
CA ASP A 43 5.37 16.04 17.42
C ASP A 43 6.25 16.05 16.16
N GLY A 44 5.69 16.49 15.03
CA GLY A 44 6.47 16.65 13.82
C GLY A 44 5.70 16.83 12.52
N LYS A 45 6.47 16.80 11.45
CA LYS A 45 5.97 16.91 10.10
C LYS A 45 5.34 15.60 9.62
N VAL A 46 4.18 15.70 9.00
CA VAL A 46 3.44 14.57 8.41
C VAL A 46 2.92 14.95 7.03
N ASN A 47 2.66 13.92 6.24
CA ASN A 47 2.07 14.03 4.92
C ASN A 47 0.57 13.74 5.02
N TRP A 48 -0.26 14.79 5.07
CA TRP A 48 -1.71 14.65 5.13
C TRP A 48 -2.29 14.43 3.72
N VAL A 49 -3.10 13.39 3.57
CA VAL A 49 -3.84 13.10 2.34
C VAL A 49 -5.27 13.59 2.55
N ARG A 50 -5.61 14.78 2.05
CA ARG A 50 -6.92 15.43 2.25
C ARG A 50 -7.82 15.42 1.02
N GLU A 51 -7.25 15.10 -0.14
CA GLU A 51 -7.95 15.03 -1.42
C GLU A 51 -7.92 13.61 -1.98
N ASN A 52 -8.74 13.37 -3.00
CA ASN A 52 -8.77 12.08 -3.67
C ASN A 52 -7.40 11.80 -4.30
N THR A 53 -6.73 10.76 -3.80
CA THR A 53 -5.34 10.45 -4.10
C THR A 53 -5.23 9.03 -4.61
N LEU A 54 -4.55 8.89 -5.75
CA LEU A 54 -4.27 7.62 -6.39
C LEU A 54 -2.87 7.13 -5.99
N TYR A 55 -2.81 5.91 -5.50
CA TYR A 55 -1.56 5.20 -5.23
C TYR A 55 -1.34 4.12 -6.29
N LYS A 56 -0.13 4.06 -6.85
CA LYS A 56 0.28 3.06 -7.83
C LYS A 56 1.48 2.28 -7.32
N GLN A 57 1.35 0.96 -7.30
CA GLN A 57 2.46 0.03 -7.05
C GLN A 57 2.72 -0.75 -8.32
N ASN A 58 3.96 -0.70 -8.80
CA ASN A 58 4.38 -1.49 -9.94
C ASN A 58 4.75 -2.92 -9.48
N LEU A 59 4.35 -3.90 -10.29
CA LEU A 59 4.61 -5.32 -10.06
C LEU A 59 5.47 -5.86 -11.20
N ASN A 60 6.51 -6.61 -10.86
CA ASN A 60 7.29 -7.36 -11.84
C ASN A 60 6.97 -8.85 -11.71
N ILE A 61 6.51 -9.44 -12.82
CA ILE A 61 6.15 -10.85 -12.88
C ILE A 61 7.37 -11.66 -13.30
N LEU A 62 7.80 -12.58 -12.44
CA LEU A 62 9.06 -13.33 -12.59
C LEU A 62 8.87 -14.71 -13.23
N THR A 63 7.62 -15.19 -13.35
CA THR A 63 7.29 -16.48 -13.98
C THR A 63 6.24 -16.36 -15.08
N LYS A 64 6.20 -17.35 -15.97
CA LYS A 64 5.09 -17.59 -16.90
C LYS A 64 4.09 -18.63 -16.39
N ASP A 65 4.43 -19.34 -15.31
CA ASP A 65 3.54 -20.34 -14.72
C ASP A 65 2.31 -19.67 -14.11
N ASP A 66 1.26 -20.45 -13.94
CA ASP A 66 0.12 -20.04 -13.15
C ASP A 66 0.52 -19.92 -11.67
N PHE A 67 0.04 -18.86 -11.02
CA PHE A 67 0.32 -18.61 -9.61
C PHE A 67 -0.81 -17.86 -8.94
N GLU A 68 -0.81 -17.94 -7.62
CA GLU A 68 -1.66 -17.17 -6.73
C GLU A 68 -0.79 -16.67 -5.58
N VAL A 69 -0.92 -15.38 -5.26
CA VAL A 69 -0.24 -14.74 -4.14
C VAL A 69 -1.20 -13.80 -3.43
N THR A 70 -1.00 -13.62 -2.13
CA THR A 70 -1.79 -12.68 -1.34
C THR A 70 -0.93 -11.48 -0.94
N GLY A 71 -1.58 -10.35 -0.79
CA GLY A 71 -0.98 -9.12 -0.30
C GLY A 71 -1.95 -8.32 0.55
N PHE A 72 -1.43 -7.25 1.14
CA PHE A 72 -2.17 -6.36 2.03
C PHE A 72 -1.88 -4.91 1.68
N ILE A 73 -2.93 -4.09 1.68
CA ILE A 73 -2.83 -2.64 1.73
C ILE A 73 -3.08 -2.22 3.18
N ARG A 74 -2.19 -1.41 3.75
CA ARG A 74 -2.24 -1.00 5.15
C ARG A 74 -2.11 0.50 5.29
N PHE A 75 -2.94 1.11 6.11
CA PHE A 75 -2.87 2.54 6.44
C PHE A 75 -3.63 2.83 7.74
N THR A 76 -3.35 3.98 8.34
CA THR A 76 -4.11 4.46 9.50
C THR A 76 -4.95 5.68 9.14
N ILE A 77 -6.22 5.68 9.57
CA ILE A 77 -7.11 6.83 9.44
C ILE A 77 -7.04 7.63 10.74
N GLU A 78 -6.42 8.80 10.66
CA GLU A 78 -6.39 9.79 11.75
C GLU A 78 -7.55 10.79 11.63
N PRO A 79 -8.08 11.33 12.75
CA PRO A 79 -7.67 11.13 14.15
C PRO A 79 -8.33 9.92 14.82
N ARG A 80 -8.98 9.04 14.05
CA ARG A 80 -9.71 7.89 14.60
C ARG A 80 -8.78 6.78 15.10
N CYS A 81 -7.48 6.86 14.80
CA CYS A 81 -6.48 5.83 15.06
C CYS A 81 -6.91 4.43 14.58
N THR A 82 -7.76 4.33 13.53
CA THR A 82 -8.15 3.03 13.00
C THR A 82 -7.10 2.54 12.03
N TYR A 83 -6.63 1.32 12.25
CA TYR A 83 -5.69 0.65 11.36
C TYR A 83 -6.47 -0.19 10.36
N GLU A 84 -6.44 0.24 9.10
CA GLU A 84 -7.09 -0.45 8.00
C GLU A 84 -6.10 -1.42 7.37
N GLU A 85 -6.54 -2.66 7.19
CA GLU A 85 -5.79 -3.71 6.49
C GLU A 85 -6.73 -4.37 5.47
N ILE A 86 -6.42 -4.16 4.19
CA ILE A 86 -7.23 -4.64 3.07
C ILE A 86 -6.47 -5.75 2.35
N PRO A 87 -6.92 -7.01 2.45
CA PRO A 87 -6.29 -8.11 1.74
C PRO A 87 -6.68 -8.09 0.25
N PHE A 88 -5.69 -8.36 -0.60
CA PHE A 88 -5.89 -8.52 -2.04
C PHE A 88 -5.12 -9.74 -2.53
N LYS A 89 -5.50 -10.21 -3.71
CA LYS A 89 -4.92 -11.38 -4.35
C LYS A 89 -4.48 -11.04 -5.75
N VAL A 90 -3.31 -11.53 -6.14
CA VAL A 90 -2.82 -11.47 -7.52
C VAL A 90 -2.77 -12.90 -8.05
N THR A 91 -3.47 -13.14 -9.16
CA THR A 91 -3.52 -14.45 -9.80
C THR A 91 -3.06 -14.34 -11.24
N GLN A 92 -2.23 -15.27 -11.67
CA GLN A 92 -1.96 -15.52 -13.07
C GLN A 92 -2.54 -16.88 -13.44
N SER A 93 -3.40 -16.91 -14.46
CA SER A 93 -3.99 -18.15 -14.95
C SER A 93 -4.04 -18.14 -16.48
N SER A 94 -3.36 -19.09 -17.11
CA SER A 94 -3.26 -19.20 -18.56
C SER A 94 -2.74 -17.91 -19.21
N GLY A 95 -1.78 -17.25 -18.55
CA GLY A 95 -1.18 -15.99 -18.99
C GLY A 95 -2.04 -14.74 -18.77
N VAL A 96 -3.20 -14.86 -18.13
CA VAL A 96 -4.03 -13.71 -17.74
C VAL A 96 -3.72 -13.33 -16.29
N LEU A 97 -3.27 -12.10 -16.07
CA LEU A 97 -3.03 -11.54 -14.74
C LEU A 97 -4.28 -10.81 -14.25
N GLN A 98 -4.69 -11.09 -13.01
CA GLN A 98 -5.84 -10.48 -12.37
C GLN A 98 -5.52 -10.10 -10.93
N VAL A 99 -6.07 -8.98 -10.48
CA VAL A 99 -6.04 -8.54 -9.09
C VAL A 99 -7.46 -8.48 -8.56
N THR A 100 -7.70 -9.11 -7.42
CA THR A 100 -9.01 -9.08 -6.75
C THR A 100 -8.85 -8.71 -5.28
N LEU A 101 -9.84 -8.00 -4.73
CA LEU A 101 -9.96 -7.90 -3.29
C LEU A 101 -10.35 -9.27 -2.74
N VAL A 102 -9.68 -9.72 -1.69
CA VAL A 102 -10.12 -10.91 -0.97
C VAL A 102 -11.27 -10.43 -0.10
N ALA A 103 -12.50 -10.84 -0.46
CA ALA A 103 -13.69 -10.38 0.24
C ALA A 103 -13.57 -10.68 1.74
N GLY A 104 -13.58 -9.61 2.54
CA GLY A 104 -13.72 -9.61 3.98
C GLY A 104 -14.85 -8.65 4.36
N CYS A 105 -16.09 -9.04 4.02
CA CYS A 105 -17.32 -8.69 4.70
C CYS A 105 -18.17 -9.96 4.78
#